data_AF-G7CFA1-F1
#
_entry.id   AF-G7CFA1-F1
#
_cell.length_a   1.000
_cell.length_b   1.000
_cell.length_c   1.000
_cell.angle_alpha   90.00
_cell.angle_beta   90.00
_cell.angle_gamma   90.00
#
_symmetry.space_group_name_H-M   'P 1'
#
loop_
_entity.id
_entity.type
_entity.pdbx_description
1 polymer ?
#
loop_
_entity_poly.entity_id
_entity_poly.type
_entity_poly.pdbx_seq_one_letter_code
_entity_poly.pdbx_strand_id
1 'polypeptide(L)'
;MNEIAATSTGAAPTDSEIEVLPPARPMASESIGQLMQHAQAMSAAKQLGDALSQTDMVPKDYKGKPANAAAAILYGAELGLNPIQSLQQVFVVHGQPAIYARTAVALVKRAGVVVETVSSTDEAVTVRATDPRTGQVEESTWDIPRAKRAGYTSNKKYETDPQAMLYAKAAMEVCRRIAPDVLLGIPYAREELELELAQQQPMRVRSERGGRGLAALRQQAQQGQGGADAAPELEAGRPPEQPTEPAEQQAQEEPAASGMSETTRKKWLNRMFALLAEGDCPDKEDQLTVITALAGRMPQDRPEHRDAITDDELRTVVTALNAASKEGRLGEVVTDLIQAEVLRMAEADEAAR
;
A
#
# COMPACT_ATOMS: atom_id res chain seq x y z
N MET A 1 -90.66 8.77 -3.23
CA MET A 1 -91.53 8.39 -4.36
C MET A 1 -91.11 9.26 -5.55
N ASN A 2 -90.50 8.75 -6.62
CA ASN A 2 -90.21 7.33 -6.90
C ASN A 2 -88.95 7.14 -7.77
N GLU A 3 -88.44 5.91 -7.71
CA GLU A 3 -87.41 5.29 -8.55
C GLU A 3 -88.12 4.31 -9.53
N ILE A 4 -87.55 3.59 -10.50
CA ILE A 4 -86.16 3.30 -10.93
C ILE A 4 -86.19 3.13 -12.47
N ALA A 5 -85.15 3.53 -13.23
CA ALA A 5 -84.68 2.76 -14.40
C ALA A 5 -83.43 3.36 -15.11
N ALA A 6 -82.44 2.50 -15.39
CA ALA A 6 -81.31 2.79 -16.26
C ALA A 6 -81.49 2.11 -17.63
N THR A 7 -80.81 2.62 -18.66
CA THR A 7 -80.58 1.87 -19.90
C THR A 7 -79.15 2.11 -20.41
N SER A 8 -78.38 1.03 -20.54
CA SER A 8 -77.04 1.00 -21.13
C SER A 8 -77.12 1.02 -22.66
N THR A 9 -76.14 1.65 -23.33
CA THR A 9 -75.57 1.23 -24.64
C THR A 9 -74.37 2.12 -25.02
N GLY A 10 -73.31 1.53 -25.57
CA GLY A 10 -72.41 2.22 -26.52
C GLY A 10 -71.01 2.57 -26.02
N ALA A 11 -70.12 1.58 -25.87
CA ALA A 11 -68.68 1.83 -25.82
C ALA A 11 -68.12 1.99 -27.25
N ALA A 12 -67.35 3.04 -27.49
CA ALA A 12 -66.52 3.22 -28.69
C ALA A 12 -65.15 3.78 -28.28
N PRO A 13 -64.05 3.03 -28.41
CA PRO A 13 -62.72 3.53 -28.13
C PRO A 13 -62.06 4.05 -29.41
N THR A 14 -61.96 5.36 -29.57
CA THR A 14 -60.98 6.03 -30.46
C THR A 14 -61.00 7.52 -30.18
N ASP A 15 -60.05 8.02 -29.40
CA ASP A 15 -59.12 8.99 -29.96
C ASP A 15 -57.75 8.81 -29.32
N SER A 16 -56.70 9.03 -30.11
CA SER A 16 -55.34 8.63 -29.72
C SER A 16 -54.67 9.74 -28.93
N GLU A 17 -54.54 9.57 -27.60
CA GLU A 17 -53.54 10.30 -26.84
C GLU A 17 -52.15 9.89 -27.32
N ILE A 18 -51.61 10.66 -28.27
CA ILE A 18 -50.20 10.61 -28.64
C ILE A 18 -49.42 11.16 -27.45
N GLU A 19 -49.02 10.26 -26.56
CA GLU A 19 -48.03 10.56 -25.52
C GLU A 19 -46.73 10.95 -26.23
N VAL A 20 -46.51 12.26 -26.37
CA VAL A 20 -45.28 12.81 -26.93
C VAL A 20 -44.17 12.58 -25.92
N LEU A 21 -43.55 11.40 -25.99
CA LEU A 21 -42.31 11.08 -25.30
C LEU A 21 -41.31 12.22 -25.58
N PRO A 22 -40.70 12.81 -24.53
CA PRO A 22 -39.75 13.90 -24.74
C PRO A 22 -38.61 13.40 -25.63
N PRO A 23 -38.11 14.22 -26.58
CA PRO A 23 -37.06 13.79 -27.49
C PRO A 23 -35.85 13.33 -26.68
N ALA A 24 -35.47 12.06 -26.87
CA ALA A 24 -34.35 11.46 -26.18
C ALA A 24 -33.10 12.32 -26.40
N ARG A 25 -32.61 12.95 -25.32
CA ARG A 25 -31.39 13.76 -25.40
C ARG A 25 -30.25 12.87 -25.88
N PRO A 26 -29.48 13.27 -26.90
CA PRO A 26 -28.37 12.46 -27.38
C PRO A 26 -27.28 12.40 -26.32
N MET A 27 -27.25 11.32 -25.54
CA MET A 27 -26.33 11.09 -24.41
C MET A 27 -24.85 11.33 -24.77
N ALA A 28 -24.50 11.17 -26.06
CA ALA A 28 -23.16 11.41 -26.59
C ALA A 28 -22.72 12.89 -26.56
N SER A 29 -23.63 13.87 -26.57
CA SER A 29 -23.24 15.29 -26.47
C SER A 29 -22.94 15.72 -25.04
N GLU A 30 -23.68 15.17 -24.06
CA GLU A 30 -23.48 15.47 -22.64
C GLU A 30 -22.15 14.86 -22.12
N SER A 31 -21.80 13.64 -22.56
CA SER A 31 -20.55 12.98 -22.14
C SER A 31 -19.29 13.66 -22.67
N ILE A 32 -19.29 14.18 -23.91
CA ILE A 32 -18.18 14.97 -24.46
C ILE A 32 -18.04 16.29 -23.69
N GLY A 33 -19.15 16.94 -23.34
CA GLY A 33 -19.16 18.16 -22.52
C GLY A 33 -18.53 17.94 -21.14
N GLN A 34 -18.91 16.86 -20.44
CA GLN A 34 -18.33 16.47 -19.16
C GLN A 34 -16.82 16.18 -19.27
N LEU A 35 -16.38 15.46 -20.31
CA LEU A 35 -14.97 15.18 -20.54
C LEU A 35 -14.16 16.47 -20.77
N MET A 36 -14.70 17.45 -21.50
CA MET A 36 -14.07 18.75 -21.68
C MET A 36 -13.96 19.54 -20.36
N GLN A 37 -15.00 19.49 -19.52
CA GLN A 37 -14.97 20.11 -18.19
C GLN A 37 -13.91 19.46 -17.29
N HIS A 38 -13.82 18.13 -17.26
CA HIS A 38 -12.75 17.42 -16.54
C HIS A 38 -11.35 17.77 -17.05
N ALA A 39 -11.16 17.91 -18.37
CA ALA A 39 -9.88 18.34 -18.94
C ALA A 39 -9.50 19.78 -18.52
N GLN A 40 -10.47 20.69 -18.44
CA GLN A 40 -10.26 22.05 -17.92
C GLN A 40 -9.91 22.03 -16.42
N ALA A 41 -10.63 21.26 -15.61
CA ALA A 41 -10.34 21.09 -14.18
C ALA A 41 -8.94 20.51 -13.94
N MET A 42 -8.54 19.49 -14.72
CA MET A 42 -7.19 18.91 -14.68
C MET A 42 -6.11 19.93 -15.06
N SER A 43 -6.36 20.77 -16.07
CA SER A 43 -5.44 21.85 -16.45
C SER A 43 -5.25 22.89 -15.33
N ALA A 44 -6.34 23.33 -14.69
CA ALA A 44 -6.29 24.23 -13.54
C ALA A 44 -5.59 23.58 -12.33
N ALA A 45 -5.91 22.33 -12.02
CA ALA A 45 -5.25 21.56 -10.96
C ALA A 45 -3.74 21.39 -11.23
N LYS A 46 -3.33 21.24 -12.50
CA LYS A 46 -1.92 21.23 -12.89
C LYS A 46 -1.25 22.58 -12.62
N GLN A 47 -1.84 23.70 -13.03
CA GLN A 47 -1.28 25.04 -12.78
C GLN A 47 -1.11 25.31 -11.27
N LEU A 48 -2.10 24.92 -10.47
CA LEU A 48 -2.02 25.01 -9.01
C LEU A 48 -0.97 24.07 -8.42
N GLY A 49 -0.86 22.84 -8.92
CA GLY A 49 0.17 21.87 -8.53
C GLY A 49 1.59 22.32 -8.89
N ASP A 50 1.80 22.89 -10.07
CA ASP A 50 3.06 23.49 -10.53
C ASP A 50 3.52 24.59 -9.56
N ALA A 51 2.61 25.51 -9.16
CA ALA A 51 2.92 26.60 -8.25
C ALA A 51 3.12 26.12 -6.79
N LEU A 52 2.18 25.33 -6.25
CA LEU A 52 2.18 24.95 -4.83
C LEU A 52 3.29 23.96 -4.49
N SER A 53 3.64 23.04 -5.40
CA SER A 53 4.69 22.02 -5.16
C SER A 53 6.09 22.59 -4.97
N GLN A 54 6.32 23.87 -5.29
CA GLN A 54 7.60 24.56 -5.02
C GLN A 54 7.67 25.20 -3.63
N THR A 55 6.56 25.25 -2.89
CA THR A 55 6.48 25.90 -1.57
C THR A 55 6.83 24.94 -0.42
N ASP A 56 7.31 25.49 0.70
CA ASP A 56 7.54 24.73 1.94
C ASP A 56 6.25 24.38 2.71
N MET A 57 5.11 24.97 2.33
CA MET A 57 3.80 24.68 2.92
C MET A 57 3.25 23.30 2.48
N VAL A 58 3.82 22.72 1.43
CA VAL A 58 3.36 21.46 0.82
C VAL A 58 4.19 20.27 1.35
N PRO A 59 3.55 19.14 1.74
CA PRO A 59 4.27 17.96 2.24
C PRO A 59 5.33 17.41 1.28
N LYS A 60 6.35 16.75 1.83
CA LYS A 60 7.46 16.09 1.10
C LYS A 60 6.98 15.09 0.03
N ASP A 61 5.79 14.52 0.22
CA ASP A 61 5.12 13.62 -0.73
C ASP A 61 4.82 14.31 -2.07
N TYR A 62 4.62 15.63 -2.05
CA TYR A 62 4.22 16.47 -3.19
C TYR A 62 5.25 17.55 -3.57
N LYS A 63 6.21 17.90 -2.70
CA LYS A 63 7.25 18.90 -2.99
C LYS A 63 8.08 18.48 -4.21
N GLY A 64 8.21 19.37 -5.18
CA GLY A 64 8.86 19.13 -6.48
C GLY A 64 8.14 18.13 -7.40
N LYS A 65 6.91 17.69 -7.07
CA LYS A 65 6.16 16.66 -7.80
C LYS A 65 4.78 17.20 -8.26
N PRO A 66 4.75 18.12 -9.23
CA PRO A 66 3.54 18.85 -9.58
C PRO A 66 2.41 17.97 -10.12
N ALA A 67 2.71 16.86 -10.81
CA ALA A 67 1.69 15.91 -11.27
C ALA A 67 0.97 15.21 -10.10
N ASN A 68 1.70 14.80 -9.06
CA ASN A 68 1.12 14.21 -7.86
C ASN A 68 0.30 15.26 -7.08
N ALA A 69 0.81 16.50 -7.02
CA ALA A 69 0.10 17.61 -6.40
C ALA A 69 -1.23 17.90 -7.12
N ALA A 70 -1.22 17.95 -8.45
CA ALA A 70 -2.41 18.16 -9.28
C ALA A 70 -3.45 17.04 -9.09
N ALA A 71 -3.02 15.78 -9.05
CA ALA A 71 -3.90 14.65 -8.79
C ALA A 71 -4.55 14.71 -7.40
N ALA A 72 -3.77 15.07 -6.37
CA ALA A 72 -4.29 15.26 -5.01
C ALA A 72 -5.25 16.46 -4.92
N ILE A 73 -4.96 17.57 -5.60
CA ILE A 73 -5.84 18.75 -5.69
C ILE A 73 -7.18 18.37 -6.31
N LEU A 74 -7.17 17.68 -7.45
CA LEU A 74 -8.38 17.24 -8.14
C LEU A 74 -9.21 16.28 -7.26
N TYR A 75 -8.55 15.29 -6.65
CA TYR A 75 -9.23 14.34 -5.76
C TYR A 75 -9.84 15.02 -4.52
N GLY A 76 -9.10 15.93 -3.89
CA GLY A 76 -9.61 16.70 -2.77
C GLY A 76 -10.72 17.67 -3.15
N ALA A 77 -10.74 18.19 -4.39
CA ALA A 77 -11.82 19.04 -4.89
C ALA A 77 -13.16 18.28 -4.98
N GLU A 78 -13.14 16.99 -5.35
CA GLU A 78 -14.34 16.13 -5.31
C GLU A 78 -14.85 15.90 -3.87
N LEU A 79 -13.95 15.86 -2.87
CA LEU A 79 -14.30 15.89 -1.44
C LEU A 79 -14.72 17.31 -0.98
N GLY A 80 -14.69 18.32 -1.86
CA GLY A 80 -14.94 19.72 -1.54
C GLY A 80 -13.87 20.35 -0.63
N LEU A 81 -12.63 19.90 -0.71
CA LEU A 81 -11.46 20.54 -0.10
C LEU A 81 -10.89 21.59 -1.07
N ASN A 82 -10.34 22.69 -0.53
CA ASN A 82 -9.59 23.64 -1.35
C ASN A 82 -8.19 23.09 -1.70
N PRO A 83 -7.48 23.62 -2.72
CA PRO A 83 -6.19 23.06 -3.17
C PRO A 83 -5.13 22.89 -2.08
N ILE A 84 -5.06 23.79 -1.11
CA ILE A 84 -4.09 23.72 0.00
C ILE A 84 -4.50 22.60 0.97
N GLN A 85 -5.78 22.51 1.31
CA GLN A 85 -6.32 21.42 2.13
C GLN A 85 -6.12 20.06 1.43
N SER A 86 -6.38 19.97 0.13
CA SER A 86 -6.16 18.75 -0.65
C SER A 86 -4.72 18.25 -0.51
N LEU A 87 -3.71 19.11 -0.69
CA LEU A 87 -2.29 18.75 -0.54
C LEU A 87 -1.87 18.40 0.90
N GLN A 88 -2.60 18.88 1.90
CA GLN A 88 -2.33 18.62 3.33
C GLN A 88 -3.08 17.41 3.89
N GLN A 89 -4.15 16.96 3.24
CA GLN A 89 -5.09 15.97 3.80
C GLN A 89 -5.30 14.74 2.92
N VAL A 90 -5.06 14.83 1.61
CA VAL A 90 -5.07 13.71 0.67
C VAL A 90 -3.64 13.20 0.50
N PHE A 91 -3.48 11.88 0.47
CA PHE A 91 -2.20 11.19 0.30
C PHE A 91 -2.32 10.03 -0.65
N VAL A 92 -1.23 9.67 -1.33
CA VAL A 92 -1.18 8.50 -2.21
C VAL A 92 -0.36 7.42 -1.53
N VAL A 93 -1.02 6.31 -1.16
CA VAL A 93 -0.36 5.13 -0.58
C VAL A 93 -0.61 3.95 -1.52
N HIS A 94 0.46 3.35 -2.04
CA HIS A 94 0.40 2.29 -3.07
C HIS A 94 -0.46 2.62 -4.31
N GLY A 95 -0.52 3.89 -4.70
CA GLY A 95 -1.34 4.34 -5.83
C GLY A 95 -2.84 4.49 -5.52
N GLN A 96 -3.26 4.23 -4.28
CA GLN A 96 -4.61 4.51 -3.79
C GLN A 96 -4.64 5.87 -3.05
N PRO A 97 -5.69 6.68 -3.24
CA PRO A 97 -5.89 7.89 -2.46
C PRO A 97 -6.34 7.53 -1.03
N ALA A 98 -5.82 8.27 -0.06
CA ALA A 98 -6.08 8.12 1.37
C ALA A 98 -6.28 9.50 2.00
N ILE A 99 -7.10 9.57 3.06
CA ILE A 99 -7.22 10.77 3.90
C ILE A 99 -7.02 10.41 5.36
N TYR A 100 -6.62 11.38 6.19
CA TYR A 100 -6.58 11.19 7.64
C TYR A 100 -7.99 10.94 8.21
N ALA A 101 -8.10 10.12 9.26
CA ALA A 101 -9.38 9.83 9.91
C ALA A 101 -10.09 11.10 10.43
N ARG A 102 -9.33 12.08 10.93
CA ARG A 102 -9.87 13.40 11.34
C ARG A 102 -10.48 14.19 10.18
N THR A 103 -9.93 14.05 8.96
CA THR A 103 -10.47 14.70 7.75
C THR A 103 -11.77 14.05 7.34
N ALA A 104 -11.87 12.71 7.40
CA ALA A 104 -13.14 12.02 7.17
C ALA A 104 -14.22 12.48 8.14
N VAL A 105 -13.92 12.55 9.44
CA VAL A 105 -14.85 13.08 10.46
C VAL A 105 -15.28 14.52 10.15
N ALA A 106 -14.37 15.39 9.71
CA ALA A 106 -14.69 16.77 9.36
C ALA A 106 -15.61 16.86 8.12
N LEU A 107 -15.37 16.04 7.09
CA LEU A 107 -16.21 15.97 5.89
C LEU A 107 -17.61 15.45 6.22
N VAL A 108 -17.70 14.37 6.99
CA VAL A 108 -18.97 13.77 7.44
C VAL A 108 -19.76 14.74 8.34
N LYS A 109 -19.10 15.48 9.24
CA LYS A 109 -19.73 16.58 9.99
C LYS A 109 -20.23 17.71 9.09
N ARG A 110 -19.48 18.08 8.03
CA ARG A 110 -19.93 19.08 7.06
C ARG A 110 -21.18 18.63 6.28
N ALA A 111 -21.36 17.32 6.08
CA ALA A 111 -22.56 16.74 5.47
C ALA A 111 -23.78 16.70 6.42
N GLY A 112 -23.65 17.16 7.67
CA GLY A 112 -24.75 17.24 8.63
C GLY A 112 -24.86 16.04 9.57
N VAL A 113 -23.95 15.06 9.48
CA VAL A 113 -23.90 13.90 10.38
C VAL A 113 -23.21 14.29 11.69
N VAL A 114 -23.83 13.96 12.82
CA VAL A 114 -23.24 14.18 14.15
C VAL A 114 -22.25 13.07 14.43
N VAL A 115 -20.99 13.38 14.75
CA VAL A 115 -19.96 12.37 15.11
C VAL A 115 -19.36 12.71 16.48
N GLU A 116 -19.41 11.75 17.39
CA GLU A 116 -19.08 11.88 18.81
C GLU A 116 -18.10 10.79 19.26
N THR A 117 -17.17 11.14 20.14
CA THR A 117 -16.37 10.14 20.86
C THR A 117 -17.11 9.76 22.13
N VAL A 118 -17.58 8.52 22.24
CA VAL A 118 -18.37 8.02 23.37
C VAL A 118 -17.45 7.64 24.54
N SER A 119 -16.29 7.06 24.24
CA SER A 119 -15.25 6.71 25.21
C SER A 119 -13.87 6.82 24.55
N SER A 120 -12.85 7.15 25.34
CA SER A 120 -11.45 7.14 24.89
C SER A 120 -10.56 6.76 26.07
N THR A 121 -9.92 5.60 25.99
CA THR A 121 -8.91 5.11 26.95
C THR A 121 -7.74 4.50 26.18
N ASP A 122 -6.61 4.28 26.86
CA ASP A 122 -5.43 3.65 26.25
C ASP A 122 -5.69 2.18 25.83
N GLU A 123 -6.76 1.56 26.32
CA GLU A 123 -7.16 0.19 26.00
C GLU A 123 -8.21 0.10 24.88
N ALA A 124 -9.14 1.05 24.85
CA ALA A 124 -10.28 1.07 23.92
C ALA A 124 -10.80 2.49 23.62
N VAL A 125 -11.25 2.71 22.38
CA VAL A 125 -11.93 3.94 21.95
C VAL A 125 -13.23 3.59 21.24
N THR A 126 -14.33 4.23 21.64
CA THR A 126 -15.64 4.11 20.98
C THR A 126 -16.01 5.43 20.33
N VAL A 127 -16.33 5.37 19.03
CA VAL A 127 -16.87 6.50 18.26
C VAL A 127 -18.26 6.14 17.76
N ARG A 128 -19.18 7.11 17.82
CA ARG A 128 -20.53 7.01 17.28
C ARG A 128 -20.78 8.11 16.26
N ALA A 129 -21.54 7.81 15.22
CA ALA A 129 -22.13 8.79 14.34
C ALA A 129 -23.64 8.59 14.22
N THR A 130 -24.35 9.69 14.06
CA THR A 130 -25.81 9.74 13.90
C THR A 130 -26.14 10.68 12.74
N ASP A 131 -26.85 10.19 11.72
CA ASP A 131 -27.40 11.04 10.67
C ASP A 131 -28.81 11.51 11.10
N PRO A 132 -28.99 12.80 11.46
CA PRO A 132 -30.28 13.31 11.92
C PRO A 132 -31.36 13.33 10.83
N ARG A 133 -31.01 13.14 9.56
CA ARG A 133 -31.96 13.16 8.43
C ARG A 133 -32.64 11.80 8.24
N THR A 134 -31.89 10.71 8.48
CA THR A 134 -32.35 9.32 8.29
C THR A 134 -32.65 8.61 9.61
N GLY A 135 -32.08 9.09 10.71
CA GLY A 135 -32.09 8.40 12.00
C GLY A 135 -31.09 7.24 12.10
N GLN A 136 -30.23 7.03 11.09
CA GLN A 136 -29.20 5.99 11.15
C GLN A 136 -28.19 6.33 12.25
N VAL A 137 -27.83 5.32 13.05
CA VAL A 137 -26.78 5.39 14.07
C VAL A 137 -25.78 4.28 13.79
N GLU A 138 -24.51 4.65 13.69
CA GLU A 138 -23.37 3.73 13.56
C GLU A 138 -22.42 3.94 14.74
N GLU A 139 -22.02 2.86 15.42
CA GLU A 139 -21.08 2.91 16.53
C GLU A 139 -20.01 1.83 16.35
N SER A 140 -18.74 2.17 16.60
CA SER A 140 -17.65 1.19 16.57
C SER A 140 -16.69 1.42 17.73
N THR A 141 -16.37 0.32 18.43
CA THR A 141 -15.36 0.25 19.48
C THR A 141 -14.13 -0.47 18.94
N TRP A 142 -12.98 0.18 19.03
CA TRP A 142 -11.68 -0.42 18.74
C TRP A 142 -10.87 -0.53 20.01
N ASP A 143 -10.46 -1.75 20.33
CA ASP A 143 -9.58 -2.09 21.45
C ASP A 143 -8.22 -2.62 20.96
N ILE A 144 -7.23 -2.66 21.85
CA ILE A 144 -5.90 -3.20 21.55
C ILE A 144 -5.94 -4.67 21.06
N PRO A 145 -6.72 -5.60 21.65
CA PRO A 145 -6.86 -6.97 21.13
C PRO A 145 -7.38 -7.07 19.68
N ARG A 146 -8.39 -6.27 19.31
CA ARG A 146 -8.94 -6.16 17.95
C ARG A 146 -7.91 -5.57 17.00
N ALA A 147 -7.19 -4.52 17.43
CA ALA A 147 -6.09 -3.94 16.67
C ALA A 147 -4.95 -4.94 16.43
N LYS A 148 -4.58 -5.76 17.43
CA LYS A 148 -3.60 -6.85 17.30
C LYS A 148 -4.06 -7.91 16.30
N ARG A 149 -5.32 -8.38 16.41
CA ARG A 149 -5.91 -9.38 15.50
C ARG A 149 -6.04 -8.88 14.06
N ALA A 150 -6.21 -7.57 13.87
CA ALA A 150 -6.22 -6.91 12.56
C ALA A 150 -4.82 -6.51 12.06
N GLY A 151 -3.75 -6.86 12.79
CA GLY A 151 -2.35 -6.56 12.42
C GLY A 151 -1.88 -5.13 12.69
N TYR A 152 -2.75 -4.18 13.04
CA TYR A 152 -2.38 -2.76 13.05
C TYR A 152 -1.34 -2.35 14.11
N THR A 153 -1.17 -3.11 15.19
CA THR A 153 -0.27 -2.76 16.31
C THR A 153 1.23 -2.92 16.04
N SER A 154 1.68 -3.17 14.80
CA SER A 154 3.11 -3.19 14.48
C SER A 154 3.76 -1.80 14.47
N ASN A 155 2.97 -0.72 14.49
CA ASN A 155 3.46 0.65 14.59
C ASN A 155 3.62 1.06 16.06
N LYS A 156 4.82 1.55 16.42
CA LYS A 156 5.16 2.08 17.75
C LYS A 156 4.19 3.15 18.26
N LYS A 157 3.45 3.83 17.38
CA LYS A 157 2.38 4.76 17.80
C LYS A 157 1.28 4.08 18.65
N TYR A 158 1.05 2.77 18.50
CA TYR A 158 0.14 2.03 19.39
C TYR A 158 0.71 1.84 20.81
N GLU A 159 2.01 2.06 21.01
CA GLU A 159 2.66 2.07 22.34
C GLU A 159 2.73 3.49 22.91
N THR A 160 2.99 4.50 22.06
CA THR A 160 3.20 5.90 22.51
C THR A 160 1.94 6.77 22.52
N ASP A 161 0.94 6.44 21.71
CA ASP A 161 -0.34 7.16 21.56
C ASP A 161 -1.46 6.18 21.13
N PRO A 162 -1.79 5.19 21.97
CA PRO A 162 -2.83 4.19 21.66
C PRO A 162 -4.18 4.84 21.39
N GLN A 163 -4.55 5.90 22.12
CA GLN A 163 -5.82 6.60 21.97
C GLN A 163 -5.99 7.19 20.56
N ALA A 164 -5.03 7.93 20.02
CA ALA A 164 -5.17 8.47 18.67
C ALA A 164 -5.22 7.36 17.60
N MET A 165 -4.49 6.26 17.81
CA MET A 165 -4.47 5.14 16.86
C MET A 165 -5.77 4.33 16.89
N LEU A 166 -6.36 4.05 18.06
CA LEU A 166 -7.67 3.40 18.19
C LEU A 166 -8.80 4.33 17.72
N TYR A 167 -8.72 5.63 18.03
CA TYR A 167 -9.65 6.64 17.52
C TYR A 167 -9.68 6.68 15.99
N ALA A 168 -8.52 6.69 15.33
CA ALA A 168 -8.45 6.72 13.87
C ALA A 168 -9.20 5.52 13.23
N LYS A 169 -9.10 4.34 13.85
CA LYS A 169 -9.81 3.13 13.43
C LYS A 169 -11.32 3.22 13.64
N ALA A 170 -11.75 3.53 14.87
CA ALA A 170 -13.17 3.64 15.22
C ALA A 170 -13.88 4.73 14.41
N ALA A 171 -13.29 5.93 14.35
CA ALA A 171 -13.86 7.07 13.63
C ALA A 171 -14.01 6.80 12.14
N MET A 172 -12.99 6.23 11.50
CA MET A 172 -13.02 6.00 10.07
C MET A 172 -13.94 4.83 9.68
N GLU A 173 -14.00 3.76 10.47
CA GLU A 173 -14.95 2.65 10.27
C GLU A 173 -16.40 3.15 10.32
N VAL A 174 -16.73 4.00 11.30
CA VAL A 174 -18.05 4.61 11.43
C VAL A 174 -18.35 5.56 10.27
N CYS A 175 -17.42 6.45 9.91
CA CYS A 175 -17.61 7.43 8.84
C CYS A 175 -17.90 6.76 7.49
N ARG A 176 -17.24 5.63 7.17
CA ARG A 176 -17.51 4.86 5.94
C ARG A 176 -18.89 4.21 5.90
N ARG A 177 -19.41 3.76 7.05
CA ARG A 177 -20.70 3.08 7.11
C ARG A 177 -21.87 4.05 6.99
N ILE A 178 -21.74 5.22 7.62
CA ILE A 178 -22.82 6.21 7.68
C ILE A 178 -22.84 7.19 6.50
N ALA A 179 -21.68 7.43 5.86
CA ALA A 179 -21.54 8.40 4.78
C ALA A 179 -20.51 7.96 3.71
N PRO A 180 -20.68 6.78 3.07
CA PRO A 180 -19.75 6.27 2.05
C PRO A 180 -19.70 7.16 0.79
N ASP A 181 -20.79 7.86 0.49
CA ASP A 181 -20.95 8.84 -0.58
C ASP A 181 -20.08 10.08 -0.35
N VAL A 182 -20.11 10.64 0.87
CA VAL A 182 -19.30 11.81 1.27
C VAL A 182 -17.80 11.50 1.21
N LEU A 183 -17.42 10.25 1.46
CA LEU A 183 -16.03 9.79 1.41
C LEU A 183 -15.61 9.22 0.04
N LEU A 184 -16.46 9.31 -1.00
CA LEU A 184 -16.18 8.77 -2.34
C LEU A 184 -15.67 7.32 -2.33
N GLY A 185 -16.15 6.51 -1.37
CA GLY A 185 -15.75 5.12 -1.20
C GLY A 185 -14.33 4.88 -0.67
N ILE A 186 -13.61 5.87 -0.09
CA ILE A 186 -12.26 5.69 0.48
C ILE A 186 -12.23 4.52 1.49
N PRO A 187 -11.60 3.38 1.16
CA PRO A 187 -11.75 2.16 1.94
C PRO A 187 -10.80 2.07 3.13
N TYR A 188 -9.79 2.95 3.20
CA TYR A 188 -8.76 2.97 4.26
C TYR A 188 -8.32 4.42 4.58
N ALA A 189 -8.08 4.76 5.86
CA ALA A 189 -7.47 6.05 6.22
C ALA A 189 -5.96 6.00 5.94
N ARG A 190 -5.29 7.15 5.90
CA ARG A 190 -3.82 7.21 5.76
C ARG A 190 -3.15 6.43 6.89
N GLU A 191 -3.64 6.59 8.11
CA GLU A 191 -3.19 5.87 9.32
C GLU A 191 -3.43 4.35 9.24
N GLU A 192 -4.15 3.84 8.23
CA GLU A 192 -4.35 2.42 8.00
C GLU A 192 -3.45 1.90 6.86
N LEU A 193 -3.40 2.60 5.73
CA LEU A 193 -2.61 2.20 4.57
C LEU A 193 -1.10 2.27 4.83
N GLU A 194 -0.64 3.22 5.65
CA GLU A 194 0.76 3.26 6.10
C GLU A 194 1.13 2.05 6.99
N LEU A 195 0.15 1.35 7.57
CA LEU A 195 0.36 0.15 8.39
C LEU A 195 0.39 -1.13 7.56
N GLU A 196 -0.49 -1.24 6.56
CA GLU A 196 -0.49 -2.38 5.62
C GLU A 196 0.87 -2.54 4.93
N LEU A 197 1.51 -1.42 4.58
CA LEU A 197 2.88 -1.38 4.02
C LEU A 197 3.95 -2.00 4.92
N ALA A 198 3.78 -2.01 6.25
CA ALA A 198 4.75 -2.63 7.15
C ALA A 198 4.71 -4.17 7.12
N GLN A 199 3.64 -4.77 6.59
CA GLN A 199 3.37 -6.21 6.67
C GLN A 199 3.21 -6.87 5.29
N GLN A 200 2.68 -6.14 4.31
CA GLN A 200 2.57 -6.60 2.93
C GLN A 200 3.95 -6.61 2.27
N GLN A 201 4.64 -7.74 2.37
CA GLN A 201 5.71 -8.05 1.43
C GLN A 201 5.15 -7.97 0.01
N PRO A 202 5.82 -7.33 -0.96
CA PRO A 202 5.30 -7.21 -2.32
C PRO A 202 5.16 -8.59 -2.93
N MET A 203 3.92 -9.10 -2.95
CA MET A 203 3.59 -10.39 -3.51
C MET A 203 3.82 -10.33 -5.01
N ARG A 204 4.96 -10.86 -5.46
CA ARG A 204 5.28 -10.96 -6.88
C ARG A 204 4.29 -11.91 -7.52
N VAL A 205 3.21 -11.36 -8.08
CA VAL A 205 2.32 -12.07 -8.99
C VAL A 205 3.17 -12.50 -10.19
N ARG A 206 3.64 -13.75 -10.15
CA ARG A 206 4.29 -14.37 -11.29
C ARG A 206 3.23 -14.46 -12.39
N SER A 207 3.35 -13.60 -13.40
CA SER A 207 2.47 -13.63 -14.55
C SER A 207 2.63 -14.98 -15.26
N GLU A 208 1.71 -15.91 -15.01
CA GLU A 208 1.54 -17.14 -15.79
C GLU A 208 0.90 -16.87 -17.17
N ARG A 209 1.25 -15.74 -17.78
CA ARG A 209 1.32 -15.68 -19.25
C ARG A 209 2.58 -16.42 -19.67
N GLY A 210 2.53 -17.75 -19.52
CA GLY A 210 3.51 -18.66 -20.08
C GLY A 210 3.70 -18.34 -21.57
N GLY A 211 4.95 -18.42 -22.04
CA GLY A 211 5.36 -17.89 -23.33
C GLY A 211 4.69 -18.56 -24.53
N ARG A 212 3.47 -18.14 -24.88
CA ARG A 212 2.90 -18.29 -26.23
C ARG A 212 3.42 -17.20 -27.17
N GLY A 213 4.71 -16.88 -27.03
CA GLY A 213 5.44 -15.96 -27.90
C GLY A 213 6.13 -16.74 -29.01
N LEU A 214 5.72 -16.49 -30.26
CA LEU A 214 6.31 -16.96 -31.52
C LEU A 214 6.35 -18.48 -31.77
N ALA A 215 6.64 -19.33 -30.78
CA ALA A 215 6.75 -20.79 -30.94
C ALA A 215 5.41 -21.44 -31.37
N ALA A 216 4.32 -21.11 -30.68
CA ALA A 216 2.98 -21.60 -31.01
C ALA A 216 2.53 -21.16 -32.42
N LEU A 217 2.83 -19.91 -32.80
CA LEU A 217 2.58 -19.39 -34.15
C LEU A 217 3.38 -20.13 -35.22
N ARG A 218 4.65 -20.49 -34.94
CA ARG A 218 5.50 -21.27 -35.85
C ARG A 218 4.97 -22.70 -36.03
N GLN A 219 4.49 -23.32 -34.95
CA GLN A 219 3.94 -24.67 -34.96
C GLN A 219 2.59 -24.72 -35.70
N GLN A 220 1.75 -23.71 -35.53
CA GLN A 220 0.47 -23.56 -36.25
C GLN A 220 0.68 -23.26 -37.74
N ALA A 221 1.74 -22.53 -38.11
CA ALA A 221 2.13 -22.32 -39.51
C ALA A 221 2.66 -23.59 -40.19
N GLN A 222 3.25 -24.54 -39.44
CA GLN A 222 3.74 -25.82 -39.95
C GLN A 222 2.63 -26.88 -40.09
N GLN A 223 1.51 -26.72 -39.40
CA GLN A 223 0.34 -27.63 -39.49
C GLN A 223 -0.65 -27.21 -40.60
N GLY A 224 -0.36 -26.16 -41.37
CA GLY A 224 -1.22 -25.61 -42.42
C GLY A 224 -1.19 -26.34 -43.79
N GLN A 225 -0.68 -27.57 -43.86
CA GLN A 225 -0.68 -28.38 -45.10
C GLN A 225 -1.01 -29.85 -44.80
N GLY A 226 -2.25 -30.25 -45.10
CA GLY A 226 -2.78 -31.60 -44.89
C GLY A 226 -4.27 -31.51 -44.60
N GLY A 227 -5.11 -31.89 -45.57
CA GLY A 227 -6.55 -31.70 -45.48
C GLY A 227 -7.34 -32.94 -45.08
N ALA A 228 -8.63 -32.68 -44.82
CA ALA A 228 -9.76 -33.61 -44.80
C ALA A 228 -9.93 -34.58 -43.61
N ASP A 229 -11.02 -34.30 -42.88
CA ASP A 229 -12.10 -35.22 -42.47
C ASP A 229 -12.21 -35.65 -40.99
N ALA A 230 -13.45 -35.98 -40.63
CA ALA A 230 -13.99 -36.46 -39.36
C ALA A 230 -14.07 -35.49 -38.15
N ALA A 231 -15.31 -35.31 -37.69
CA ALA A 231 -15.70 -34.91 -36.34
C ALA A 231 -16.99 -35.68 -35.97
N PRO A 232 -17.44 -35.67 -34.71
CA PRO A 232 -16.72 -36.09 -33.50
C PRO A 232 -17.45 -37.26 -32.82
N GLU A 233 -16.82 -37.97 -31.89
CA GLU A 233 -17.51 -38.98 -31.07
C GLU A 233 -17.17 -38.84 -29.58
N LEU A 234 -18.21 -38.88 -28.75
CA LEU A 234 -18.17 -38.71 -27.30
C LEU A 234 -18.46 -40.06 -26.64
N GLU A 235 -17.53 -40.60 -25.87
CA GLU A 235 -17.87 -41.52 -24.77
C GLU A 235 -16.95 -41.32 -23.56
N ALA A 236 -17.48 -41.65 -22.39
CA ALA A 236 -16.87 -41.36 -21.09
C ALA A 236 -16.27 -42.60 -20.43
N GLY A 237 -15.08 -42.46 -19.83
CA GLY A 237 -14.39 -43.55 -19.13
C GLY A 237 -13.53 -43.05 -17.96
N ARG A 238 -13.86 -43.51 -16.76
CA ARG A 238 -13.37 -43.17 -15.40
C ARG A 238 -11.83 -43.28 -15.14
N PRO A 239 -11.35 -42.86 -13.94
CA PRO A 239 -10.00 -42.28 -13.78
C PRO A 239 -8.96 -43.21 -13.12
N PRO A 240 -7.65 -42.85 -13.21
CA PRO A 240 -6.63 -43.17 -12.21
C PRO A 240 -6.56 -42.03 -11.16
N GLU A 241 -6.78 -42.30 -9.88
CA GLU A 241 -5.81 -42.85 -8.90
C GLU A 241 -4.85 -41.80 -8.32
N GLN A 242 -4.98 -41.60 -7.00
CA GLN A 242 -4.09 -40.80 -6.16
C GLN A 242 -2.86 -41.62 -5.76
N PRO A 243 -1.68 -40.99 -5.63
CA PRO A 243 -0.66 -41.49 -4.71
C PRO A 243 -0.69 -40.69 -3.38
N THR A 244 -1.30 -41.33 -2.39
CA THR A 244 -0.92 -41.35 -0.95
C THR A 244 0.19 -40.42 -0.44
N GLU A 245 -0.14 -39.70 0.64
CA GLU A 245 0.82 -39.36 1.72
C GLU A 245 1.49 -40.62 2.28
N PRO A 246 2.74 -40.52 2.75
CA PRO A 246 3.23 -41.34 3.86
C PRO A 246 3.25 -40.53 5.16
N ALA A 247 2.81 -41.16 6.26
CA ALA A 247 2.70 -40.57 7.58
C ALA A 247 4.05 -40.35 8.30
N GLU A 248 3.94 -39.63 9.42
CA GLU A 248 5.00 -39.28 10.37
C GLU A 248 5.90 -40.46 10.79
N GLN A 249 7.22 -40.24 10.80
CA GLN A 249 8.16 -40.96 11.66
C GLN A 249 9.12 -39.96 12.32
N GLN A 250 9.28 -40.08 13.64
CA GLN A 250 10.21 -39.30 14.46
C GLN A 250 11.53 -40.07 14.69
N ALA A 251 12.55 -39.37 15.21
CA ALA A 251 13.96 -39.77 15.45
C ALA A 251 14.90 -39.60 14.24
N GLN A 252 16.10 -38.98 14.34
CA GLN A 252 16.84 -38.41 15.49
C GLN A 252 17.83 -37.29 15.02
N GLU A 253 18.43 -36.56 15.96
CA GLU A 253 19.43 -35.47 15.80
C GLU A 253 20.67 -35.84 14.93
N GLU A 254 21.51 -34.96 14.34
CA GLU A 254 21.87 -33.52 14.50
C GLU A 254 22.74 -33.07 13.26
N PRO A 255 23.17 -31.80 13.05
CA PRO A 255 22.52 -30.48 13.16
C PRO A 255 22.33 -29.77 11.79
N ALA A 256 21.62 -28.63 11.77
CA ALA A 256 21.23 -27.91 10.55
C ALA A 256 22.16 -26.74 10.13
N ALA A 257 22.27 -26.47 8.82
CA ALA A 257 22.87 -25.25 8.27
C ALA A 257 21.80 -24.17 8.03
N SER A 258 21.73 -23.18 8.92
CA SER A 258 20.71 -22.11 8.91
C SER A 258 21.11 -20.89 8.07
N GLY A 259 20.86 -20.93 6.76
CA GLY A 259 20.99 -19.75 5.88
C GLY A 259 19.80 -18.78 6.00
N MET A 260 20.03 -17.48 5.85
CA MET A 260 18.95 -16.50 5.69
C MET A 260 18.35 -16.60 4.29
N SER A 261 17.03 -16.33 4.16
CA SER A 261 16.44 -16.21 2.83
C SER A 261 17.02 -15.01 2.07
N GLU A 262 17.14 -15.12 0.74
CA GLU A 262 17.74 -14.09 -0.13
C GLU A 262 17.11 -12.69 0.10
N THR A 263 15.78 -12.64 0.26
CA THR A 263 15.02 -11.42 0.58
C THR A 263 15.38 -10.82 1.94
N THR A 264 15.74 -11.66 2.92
CA THR A 264 16.20 -11.25 4.24
C THR A 264 17.63 -10.73 4.16
N ARG A 265 18.55 -11.49 3.55
CA ARG A 265 19.95 -11.09 3.32
C ARG A 265 20.04 -9.72 2.66
N LYS A 266 19.20 -9.43 1.66
CA LYS A 266 19.13 -8.11 1.01
C LYS A 266 18.69 -6.97 1.95
N LYS A 267 17.76 -7.22 2.88
CA LYS A 267 17.36 -6.22 3.89
C LYS A 267 18.51 -5.91 4.85
N TRP A 268 19.24 -6.94 5.29
CA TRP A 268 20.40 -6.79 6.16
C TRP A 268 21.54 -6.02 5.47
N LEU A 269 21.87 -6.35 4.21
CA LEU A 269 22.84 -5.59 3.40
C LEU A 269 22.44 -4.11 3.27
N ASN A 270 21.18 -3.82 2.95
CA ASN A 270 20.70 -2.44 2.87
C ASN A 270 20.83 -1.69 4.22
N ARG A 271 20.60 -2.34 5.36
CA ARG A 271 20.79 -1.71 6.69
C ARG A 271 22.28 -1.52 7.01
N MET A 272 23.15 -2.44 6.60
CA MET A 272 24.60 -2.29 6.73
C MET A 272 25.10 -1.03 6.01
N PHE A 273 24.74 -0.86 4.74
CA PHE A 273 25.13 0.33 3.96
C PHE A 273 24.53 1.62 4.54
N ALA A 274 23.29 1.58 5.03
CA ALA A 274 22.69 2.74 5.70
C ALA A 274 23.44 3.13 6.98
N LEU A 275 23.91 2.17 7.78
CA LEU A 275 24.70 2.41 8.99
C LEU A 275 26.10 2.94 8.68
N LEU A 276 26.77 2.42 7.64
CA LEU A 276 28.07 2.94 7.21
C LEU A 276 27.96 4.40 6.72
N ALA A 277 26.87 4.76 6.03
CA ALA A 277 26.58 6.14 5.65
C ALA A 277 26.19 7.03 6.86
N GLU A 278 25.51 6.47 7.86
CA GLU A 278 25.17 7.15 9.13
C GLU A 278 26.41 7.43 9.99
N GLY A 279 27.45 6.60 9.86
CA GLY A 279 28.76 6.74 10.52
C GLY A 279 29.81 7.54 9.73
N ASP A 280 29.39 8.34 8.74
CA ASP A 280 30.24 9.17 7.88
C ASP A 280 31.39 8.41 7.17
N CYS A 281 31.11 7.18 6.71
CA CYS A 281 32.05 6.37 5.92
C CYS A 281 31.60 6.30 4.44
N PRO A 282 31.93 7.30 3.60
CA PRO A 282 31.56 7.30 2.18
C PRO A 282 32.47 6.41 1.32
N ASP A 283 33.73 6.24 1.71
CA ASP A 283 34.76 5.61 0.89
C ASP A 283 34.68 4.08 0.87
N LYS A 284 34.85 3.50 -0.32
CA LYS A 284 34.67 2.06 -0.53
C LYS A 284 35.71 1.23 0.25
N GLU A 285 36.95 1.69 0.31
CA GLU A 285 38.03 0.99 1.02
C GLU A 285 37.82 1.02 2.53
N ASP A 286 37.41 2.16 3.08
CA ASP A 286 37.09 2.30 4.51
C ASP A 286 35.90 1.43 4.91
N GLN A 287 34.87 1.37 4.07
CA GLN A 287 33.75 0.44 4.26
C GLN A 287 34.20 -1.03 4.26
N LEU A 288 35.13 -1.41 3.37
CA LEU A 288 35.70 -2.76 3.36
C LEU A 288 36.53 -3.04 4.63
N THR A 289 37.32 -2.06 5.09
CA THR A 289 38.07 -2.15 6.36
C THR A 289 37.14 -2.37 7.55
N VAL A 290 36.10 -1.53 7.70
CA VAL A 290 35.11 -1.63 8.79
C VAL A 290 34.35 -2.96 8.74
N ILE A 291 33.92 -3.40 7.54
CA ILE A 291 33.24 -4.70 7.37
C ILE A 291 34.17 -5.86 7.74
N THR A 292 35.43 -5.83 7.31
CA THR A 292 36.43 -6.89 7.60
C THR A 292 36.68 -7.01 9.10
N ALA A 293 36.91 -5.88 9.77
CA ALA A 293 37.16 -5.84 11.21
C ALA A 293 35.93 -6.28 12.03
N LEU A 294 34.73 -5.82 11.68
CA LEU A 294 33.49 -6.20 12.39
C LEU A 294 32.99 -7.62 12.06
N ALA A 295 33.40 -8.20 10.92
CA ALA A 295 33.18 -9.61 10.60
C ALA A 295 34.17 -10.53 11.35
N GLY A 296 35.17 -9.99 12.06
CA GLY A 296 36.19 -10.76 12.74
C GLY A 296 37.23 -11.40 11.79
N ARG A 297 37.32 -10.91 10.54
CA ARG A 297 38.30 -11.38 9.57
C ARG A 297 39.66 -10.72 9.78
N MET A 298 40.72 -11.41 9.36
CA MET A 298 42.05 -10.80 9.29
C MET A 298 42.15 -9.86 8.08
N PRO A 299 43.05 -8.86 8.09
CA PRO A 299 43.27 -7.92 6.97
C PRO A 299 43.49 -8.61 5.61
N GLN A 300 44.22 -9.73 5.59
CA GLN A 300 44.48 -10.51 4.38
C GLN A 300 43.25 -11.24 3.81
N ASP A 301 42.19 -11.43 4.61
CA ASP A 301 40.94 -12.10 4.23
C ASP A 301 39.82 -11.09 3.86
N ARG A 302 40.22 -9.85 3.53
CA ARG A 302 39.35 -8.76 3.08
C ARG A 302 38.48 -9.22 1.90
N PRO A 303 37.14 -9.05 1.96
CA PRO A 303 36.26 -9.45 0.87
C PRO A 303 36.44 -8.54 -0.36
N GLU A 304 36.44 -9.13 -1.57
CA GLU A 304 36.57 -8.38 -2.84
C GLU A 304 35.45 -7.34 -3.04
N HIS A 305 34.27 -7.61 -2.49
CA HIS A 305 33.10 -6.74 -2.55
C HIS A 305 32.37 -6.68 -1.21
N ARG A 306 31.72 -5.55 -0.93
CA ARG A 306 31.11 -5.21 0.37
C ARG A 306 29.94 -6.12 0.77
N ASP A 307 29.43 -6.95 -0.12
CA ASP A 307 28.37 -7.94 0.12
C ASP A 307 28.86 -9.41 0.09
N ALA A 308 30.17 -9.63 -0.14
CA ALA A 308 30.83 -10.94 -0.19
C ALA A 308 31.18 -11.49 1.22
N ILE A 309 30.21 -11.42 2.12
CA ILE A 309 30.27 -11.91 3.50
C ILE A 309 29.20 -12.98 3.75
N THR A 310 29.40 -13.85 4.74
CA THR A 310 28.43 -14.88 5.12
C THR A 310 27.20 -14.25 5.81
N ASP A 311 26.14 -15.02 5.98
CA ASP A 311 24.93 -14.54 6.67
C ASP A 311 25.19 -14.22 8.16
N ASP A 312 26.07 -14.97 8.82
CA ASP A 312 26.43 -14.75 10.22
C ASP A 312 27.42 -13.58 10.40
N GLU A 313 28.35 -13.40 9.46
CA GLU A 313 29.19 -12.18 9.38
C GLU A 313 28.32 -10.94 9.18
N LEU A 314 27.39 -10.97 8.21
CA LEU A 314 26.44 -9.88 7.95
C LEU A 314 25.59 -9.56 9.19
N ARG A 315 25.15 -10.60 9.92
CA ARG A 315 24.42 -10.42 11.19
C ARG A 315 25.28 -9.74 12.24
N THR A 316 26.54 -10.17 12.38
CA THR A 316 27.50 -9.64 13.35
C THR A 316 27.81 -8.18 13.08
N VAL A 317 28.21 -7.84 11.85
CA VAL A 317 28.53 -6.48 11.40
C VAL A 317 27.35 -5.53 11.63
N VAL A 318 26.14 -5.90 11.18
CA VAL A 318 24.94 -5.06 11.35
C VAL A 318 24.54 -4.94 12.81
N THR A 319 24.73 -5.96 13.63
CA THR A 319 24.42 -5.90 15.07
C THR A 319 25.37 -4.94 15.80
N ALA A 320 26.66 -5.03 15.53
CA ALA A 320 27.68 -4.14 16.10
C ALA A 320 27.43 -2.66 15.71
N LEU A 321 27.20 -2.39 14.42
CA LEU A 321 26.90 -1.03 13.95
C LEU A 321 25.59 -0.48 14.54
N ASN A 322 24.54 -1.30 14.69
CA ASN A 322 23.31 -0.85 15.36
C ASN A 322 23.51 -0.58 16.86
N ALA A 323 24.42 -1.28 17.55
CA ALA A 323 24.77 -0.98 18.94
C ALA A 323 25.47 0.39 19.03
N ALA A 324 26.49 0.63 18.22
CA ALA A 324 27.19 1.91 18.17
C ALA A 324 26.28 3.09 17.79
N SER A 325 25.34 2.89 16.84
CA SER A 325 24.28 3.85 16.49
C SER A 325 23.37 4.19 17.67
N LYS A 326 22.89 3.18 18.43
CA LYS A 326 22.06 3.39 19.62
C LYS A 326 22.78 4.13 20.75
N GLU A 327 24.08 3.93 20.88
CA GLU A 327 24.93 4.61 21.86
C GLU A 327 25.38 6.01 21.41
N GLY A 328 25.09 6.40 20.17
CA GLY A 328 25.53 7.69 19.59
C GLY A 328 27.01 7.75 19.20
N ARG A 329 27.74 6.64 19.31
CA ARG A 329 29.20 6.53 19.09
C ARG A 329 29.57 5.95 17.72
N LEU A 330 28.64 5.97 16.76
CA LEU A 330 28.81 5.30 15.47
C LEU A 330 30.02 5.82 14.68
N GLY A 331 30.17 7.15 14.57
CA GLY A 331 31.31 7.77 13.88
C GLY A 331 32.65 7.53 14.60
N GLU A 332 32.65 7.52 15.94
CA GLU A 332 33.84 7.18 16.75
C GLU A 332 34.30 5.75 16.45
N VAL A 333 33.39 4.77 16.59
CA VAL A 333 33.68 3.34 16.34
C VAL A 333 34.14 3.09 14.91
N VAL A 334 33.54 3.75 13.92
CA VAL A 334 33.97 3.66 12.52
C VAL A 334 35.38 4.23 12.33
N THR A 335 35.67 5.40 12.90
CA THR A 335 36.98 6.05 12.82
C THR A 335 38.07 5.22 13.50
N ASP A 336 37.80 4.71 14.71
CA ASP A 336 38.73 3.88 15.49
C ASP A 336 39.11 2.61 14.73
N LEU A 337 38.15 1.95 14.05
CA LEU A 337 38.40 0.74 13.26
C LEU A 337 39.29 1.02 12.04
N ILE A 338 39.10 2.16 11.37
CA ILE A 338 39.93 2.58 10.22
C ILE A 338 41.34 2.91 10.72
N GLN A 339 41.48 3.70 11.79
CA GLN A 339 42.78 4.06 12.37
C GLN A 339 43.55 2.84 12.88
N ALA A 340 42.88 1.88 13.53
CA ALA A 340 43.50 0.64 14.01
C ALA A 340 43.98 -0.27 12.86
N GLU A 341 43.40 -0.19 11.67
CA GLU A 341 43.93 -0.87 10.47
C GLU A 341 45.17 -0.17 9.94
N VAL A 342 45.13 1.16 9.77
CA VAL A 342 46.27 1.97 9.31
C VAL A 342 47.49 1.78 10.21
N LEU A 343 47.29 1.71 11.53
CA LEU A 343 48.38 1.46 12.48
C LEU A 343 49.00 0.06 12.30
N ARG A 344 48.17 -0.99 12.17
CA ARG A 344 48.63 -2.37 11.95
C ARG A 344 49.38 -2.53 10.62
N MET A 345 48.97 -1.82 9.57
CA MET A 345 49.71 -1.80 8.29
C MET A 345 51.09 -1.14 8.45
N ALA A 346 51.19 -0.04 9.21
CA ALA A 346 52.46 0.62 9.48
C ALA A 346 53.41 -0.25 10.33
N GLU A 347 52.90 -0.92 11.36
CA GLU A 347 53.68 -1.86 12.19
C GLU A 347 54.19 -3.07 11.37
N ALA A 348 53.38 -3.59 10.44
CA ALA A 348 53.78 -4.69 9.55
C ALA A 348 54.90 -4.27 8.56
N ASP A 349 54.83 -3.05 8.01
CA ASP A 349 55.86 -2.49 7.15
C ASP A 349 57.17 -2.18 7.90
N GLU A 350 57.09 -1.84 9.19
CA GLU A 350 58.27 -1.63 10.04
C GLU A 350 58.93 -2.96 10.46
N ALA A 351 58.13 -3.99 10.75
CA ALA A 351 58.61 -5.34 11.05
C ALA A 351 59.22 -6.09 9.84
N ALA A 352 59.02 -5.58 8.61
CA ALA A 352 59.53 -6.15 7.37
C ALA A 352 60.84 -5.50 6.87
N ARG A 353 61.43 -4.56 7.63
CA ARG A 353 62.66 -3.82 7.28
C ARG A 353 63.88 -4.25 8.09
#